data_AF-A0A0K0EBB2-F1
#
_entry.id   AF-A0A0K0EBB2-F1
#
_cell.length_a   1.000
_cell.length_b   1.000
_cell.length_c   1.000
_cell.angle_alpha   90.00
_cell.angle_beta   90.00
_cell.angle_gamma   90.00
#
_symmetry.space_group_name_H-M   'P 1'
#
loop_
_entity.id
_entity.type
_entity.pdbx_description
1 polymer ?
#
loop_
_entity_poly.entity_id
_entity_poly.type
_entity_poly.pdbx_seq_one_letter_code
_entity_poly.pdbx_strand_id
1 'polypeptide(L)'
;MDADGFIIVTKKRSCKRENKVNNNHCFNSCIIELSFERTKENIYQAMNQLIEDKYINMFLNLLTKILNGNTLSKIGCFGIGHFGEYESNSTYQLALLLLIQKHYNIPVTIQEPILNEIEISYINNYPNCKYIAGVDLTKEEILESQNDYVLFFIPHGENEMYDGILKTHNTLTQRQKMIILEYYAIFAILAVQFTLQDDSTSSLEGSNESGLTEVQSPGQEKQVAAPRKTKFFDKLKSTGEKLKTKMKETKEKMDKKFNSVKEKAKEVSDNVRGKVLDTKAGRKALELKEKTEEKFKKFGKNLKNKISKVF
;
A
#
# COMPACT_ATOMS: atom_id res chain seq x y z
N MET A 1 52.60 -17.01 23.39
CA MET A 1 51.45 -17.90 23.64
C MET A 1 50.66 -17.18 24.69
N ASP A 2 49.77 -16.29 24.26
CA ASP A 2 49.15 -15.31 25.14
C ASP A 2 47.67 -15.69 25.30
N ALA A 3 47.39 -16.36 26.42
CA ALA A 3 46.05 -16.72 26.85
C ALA A 3 45.48 -15.55 27.66
N ASP A 4 44.93 -14.56 26.97
CA ASP A 4 44.17 -13.48 27.62
C ASP A 4 42.87 -14.05 28.20
N GLY A 5 42.90 -14.26 29.51
CA GLY A 5 41.80 -14.72 30.32
C GLY A 5 40.66 -13.71 30.37
N PHE A 6 39.63 -13.93 29.57
CA PHE A 6 38.35 -13.27 29.77
C PHE A 6 37.50 -14.05 30.78
N ILE A 7 37.20 -13.41 31.92
CA ILE A 7 36.25 -13.92 32.91
C ILE A 7 34.85 -13.46 32.50
N ILE A 8 34.00 -14.41 32.11
CA ILE A 8 32.58 -14.15 31.86
C ILE A 8 31.90 -13.95 33.23
N VAL A 9 31.61 -12.69 33.56
CA VAL A 9 30.82 -12.35 34.76
C VAL A 9 29.34 -12.48 34.44
N THR A 10 28.76 -13.64 34.76
CA THR A 10 27.30 -13.82 34.72
C THR A 10 26.66 -13.02 35.86
N LYS A 11 25.98 -11.92 35.53
CA LYS A 11 25.15 -11.17 36.49
C LYS A 11 24.12 -12.11 37.12
N LYS A 12 24.25 -12.30 38.43
CA LYS A 12 23.31 -13.05 39.27
C LYS A 12 21.95 -12.32 39.24
N ARG A 13 21.01 -12.79 38.42
CA ARG A 13 19.63 -12.28 38.42
C ARG A 13 19.02 -12.60 39.79
N SER A 14 18.52 -11.59 40.50
CA SER A 14 17.83 -11.79 41.77
C SER A 14 16.53 -12.54 41.51
N CYS A 15 16.44 -13.79 41.98
CA CYS A 15 15.20 -14.55 41.97
C CYS A 15 14.22 -13.89 42.95
N LYS A 16 13.31 -13.07 42.42
CA LYS A 16 12.11 -12.65 43.15
C LYS A 16 11.29 -13.92 43.39
N ARG A 17 11.02 -14.25 44.66
CA ARG A 17 10.13 -15.37 45.03
C ARG A 17 8.75 -15.09 44.45
N GLU A 18 8.35 -15.86 43.45
CA GLU A 18 6.97 -15.92 43.01
C GLU A 18 6.15 -16.68 44.04
N ASN A 19 5.20 -15.97 44.65
CA ASN A 19 4.17 -16.59 45.46
C ASN A 19 3.33 -17.47 44.54
N LYS A 20 3.34 -18.78 44.82
CA LYS A 20 2.55 -19.82 44.18
C LYS A 20 1.06 -19.57 44.49
N VAL A 21 0.42 -18.67 43.74
CA VAL A 21 -1.04 -18.51 43.77
C VAL A 21 -1.62 -19.46 42.74
N ASN A 22 -2.14 -20.57 43.24
CA ASN A 22 -2.86 -21.57 42.48
C ASN A 22 -4.30 -21.06 42.26
N ASN A 23 -4.53 -20.32 41.17
CA ASN A 23 -5.86 -19.95 40.66
C ASN A 23 -5.69 -19.15 39.36
N ASN A 24 -5.61 -19.78 38.18
CA ASN A 24 -5.45 -18.99 36.94
C ASN A 24 -6.02 -19.60 35.65
N HIS A 25 -6.96 -20.55 35.70
CA HIS A 25 -7.48 -21.14 34.47
C HIS A 25 -8.75 -20.49 33.88
N CYS A 26 -9.40 -19.56 34.59
CA CYS A 26 -10.65 -18.93 34.12
C CYS A 26 -10.51 -17.46 33.68
N PHE A 27 -9.49 -16.73 34.14
CA PHE A 27 -9.31 -15.32 33.78
C PHE A 27 -8.72 -15.13 32.38
N ASN A 28 -7.87 -16.05 31.91
CA ASN A 28 -7.23 -15.92 30.60
C ASN A 28 -8.20 -16.06 29.42
N SER A 29 -9.20 -16.96 29.50
CA SER A 29 -10.18 -17.13 28.42
C SER A 29 -11.03 -15.89 28.20
N CYS A 30 -11.48 -15.24 29.29
CA CYS A 30 -12.30 -14.03 29.22
C CYS A 30 -11.52 -12.83 28.65
N ILE A 31 -10.23 -12.69 28.96
CA ILE A 31 -9.36 -11.64 28.39
C ILE A 31 -9.12 -11.86 26.89
N ILE A 32 -8.90 -13.11 26.48
CA ILE A 32 -8.72 -13.47 25.06
C ILE A 32 -9.99 -13.19 24.26
N GLU A 33 -11.16 -13.56 24.79
CA GLU A 33 -12.45 -13.32 24.13
C GLU A 33 -12.73 -11.82 23.95
N LEU A 34 -12.50 -11.00 24.99
CA LEU A 34 -12.61 -9.54 24.91
C LEU A 34 -11.65 -8.93 23.87
N SER A 35 -10.45 -9.50 23.72
CA SER A 35 -9.48 -9.02 22.73
C SER A 35 -9.83 -9.41 21.29
N PHE A 36 -10.47 -10.57 21.10
CA PHE A 36 -10.94 -11.03 19.79
C PHE A 36 -12.09 -10.17 19.27
N GLU A 37 -13.13 -9.95 20.08
CA GLU A 37 -14.25 -9.10 19.69
C GLU A 37 -13.80 -7.66 19.44
N ARG A 38 -12.87 -7.13 20.25
CA ARG A 38 -12.26 -5.82 19.99
C ARG A 38 -11.52 -5.77 18.66
N THR A 39 -10.74 -6.80 18.33
CA THR A 39 -10.02 -6.88 17.04
C THR A 39 -11.00 -6.86 15.87
N LYS A 40 -12.07 -7.64 15.98
CA LYS A 40 -13.15 -7.69 14.98
C LYS A 40 -13.88 -6.36 14.83
N GLU A 41 -14.22 -5.70 15.93
CA GLU A 41 -14.82 -4.35 15.91
C GLU A 41 -13.90 -3.33 15.23
N ASN A 42 -12.61 -3.33 15.58
CA ASN A 42 -11.62 -2.42 14.97
C ASN A 42 -11.54 -2.61 13.45
N ILE A 43 -11.47 -3.86 12.98
CA ILE A 43 -11.41 -4.18 11.55
C ILE A 43 -12.71 -3.79 10.86
N TYR A 44 -13.87 -4.08 11.46
CA TYR A 44 -15.16 -3.71 10.90
C TYR A 44 -15.31 -2.19 10.76
N GLN A 45 -14.89 -1.43 11.76
CA GLN A 45 -14.88 0.03 11.69
C GLN A 45 -13.94 0.54 10.58
N ALA A 46 -12.73 -0.02 10.46
CA ALA A 46 -11.81 0.32 9.39
C ALA A 46 -12.39 0.00 7.99
N MET A 47 -13.06 -1.15 7.83
CA MET A 47 -13.75 -1.50 6.57
C MET A 47 -14.85 -0.49 6.23
N ASN A 48 -15.68 -0.12 7.20
CA ASN A 48 -16.74 0.87 6.99
C ASN A 48 -16.19 2.23 6.59
N GLN A 49 -15.11 2.68 7.23
CA GLN A 49 -14.46 3.95 6.86
C GLN A 49 -13.92 3.91 5.43
N LEU A 50 -13.24 2.82 5.01
CA LEU A 50 -12.76 2.66 3.63
C LEU A 50 -13.89 2.66 2.60
N ILE A 51 -15.08 2.17 2.97
CA ILE A 51 -16.29 2.22 2.15
C ILE A 51 -16.84 3.64 2.08
N GLU A 52 -17.02 4.30 3.23
CA GLU A 52 -17.56 5.66 3.35
C GLU A 52 -16.72 6.69 2.60
N ASP A 53 -15.39 6.56 2.70
CA ASP A 53 -14.42 7.40 2.00
C ASP A 53 -14.33 7.09 0.49
N LYS A 54 -15.07 6.08 0.02
CA LYS A 54 -15.07 5.56 -1.37
C LYS A 54 -13.69 5.11 -1.86
N TYR A 55 -12.74 4.94 -0.94
CA TYR A 55 -11.38 4.52 -1.25
C TYR A 55 -11.37 3.16 -1.93
N ILE A 56 -12.14 2.21 -1.38
CA ILE A 56 -12.28 0.88 -1.96
C ILE A 56 -12.84 0.92 -3.39
N ASN A 57 -13.82 1.77 -3.68
CA ASN A 57 -14.42 1.85 -5.02
C ASN A 57 -13.40 2.33 -6.07
N MET A 58 -12.59 3.32 -5.71
CA MET A 58 -11.51 3.78 -6.58
C MET A 58 -10.50 2.66 -6.85
N PHE A 59 -10.14 1.91 -5.81
CA PHE A 59 -9.24 0.78 -5.91
C PHE A 59 -9.79 -0.35 -6.79
N LEU A 60 -11.04 -0.77 -6.55
CA LEU A 60 -11.72 -1.80 -7.33
C LEU A 60 -11.89 -1.41 -8.81
N ASN A 61 -12.16 -0.13 -9.09
CA ASN A 61 -12.21 0.38 -10.45
C ASN A 61 -10.87 0.25 -11.17
N LEU A 62 -9.76 0.56 -10.49
CA LEU A 62 -8.43 0.38 -11.05
C LEU A 62 -8.14 -1.10 -11.29
N LEU A 63 -8.41 -1.95 -10.31
CA LEU A 63 -8.18 -3.38 -10.41
C LEU A 63 -9.01 -4.00 -11.55
N THR A 64 -10.26 -3.58 -11.72
CA THR A 64 -11.12 -3.98 -12.85
C THR A 64 -10.52 -3.59 -14.21
N LYS A 65 -9.94 -2.39 -14.32
CA LYS A 65 -9.25 -1.96 -15.55
C LYS A 65 -8.00 -2.80 -15.84
N ILE A 66 -7.22 -3.12 -14.80
CA ILE A 66 -6.03 -3.99 -14.92
C ILE A 66 -6.44 -5.39 -15.38
N LEU A 67 -7.51 -5.93 -14.82
CA LEU A 67 -8.01 -7.26 -15.14
C LEU A 67 -8.59 -7.32 -16.57
N ASN A 68 -9.14 -6.24 -17.10
CA ASN A 68 -9.64 -6.14 -18.47
C ASN A 68 -10.58 -7.30 -18.86
N GLY A 69 -11.55 -7.59 -17.99
CA GLY A 69 -12.52 -8.68 -18.17
C GLY A 69 -12.06 -10.07 -17.71
N ASN A 70 -10.79 -10.24 -17.33
CA ASN A 70 -10.30 -11.46 -16.70
C ASN A 70 -10.69 -11.50 -15.21
N THR A 71 -10.54 -12.67 -14.58
CA THR A 71 -10.88 -12.85 -13.16
C THR A 71 -9.64 -12.95 -12.28
N LEU A 72 -9.84 -12.74 -10.98
CA LEU A 72 -8.86 -13.08 -9.94
C LEU A 72 -9.18 -14.47 -9.41
N SER A 73 -8.15 -15.30 -9.23
CA SER A 73 -8.30 -16.64 -8.68
C SER A 73 -8.08 -16.69 -7.17
N LYS A 74 -7.16 -15.87 -6.64
CA LYS A 74 -6.77 -15.84 -5.22
C LYS A 74 -5.93 -14.61 -4.88
N ILE A 75 -5.74 -14.39 -3.58
CA ILE A 75 -4.81 -13.38 -3.03
C ILE A 75 -3.79 -14.04 -2.12
N GLY A 76 -2.50 -13.80 -2.37
CA GLY A 76 -1.42 -14.08 -1.45
C GLY A 76 -1.02 -12.80 -0.70
N CYS A 77 -1.21 -12.75 0.61
CA CYS A 77 -0.86 -11.60 1.45
C CYS A 77 0.39 -11.90 2.28
N PHE A 78 1.36 -10.98 2.24
CA PHE A 78 2.63 -11.09 2.95
C PHE A 78 2.95 -9.81 3.69
N GLY A 79 3.28 -9.90 4.98
CA GLY A 79 3.73 -8.73 5.73
C GLY A 79 2.59 -7.76 6.09
N ILE A 80 1.53 -8.22 6.76
CA ILE A 80 0.39 -7.37 7.17
C ILE A 80 0.68 -6.59 8.47
N GLY A 81 1.59 -7.09 9.30
CA GLY A 81 1.87 -6.56 10.64
C GLY A 81 0.75 -6.82 11.66
N HIS A 82 0.92 -6.31 12.88
CA HIS A 82 -0.09 -6.42 13.94
C HIS A 82 -1.31 -5.54 13.69
N PHE A 83 -2.50 -6.13 13.66
CA PHE A 83 -3.77 -5.48 13.32
C PHE A 83 -4.82 -5.57 14.44
N GLY A 84 -4.48 -6.11 15.61
CA GLY A 84 -5.37 -6.11 16.78
C GLY A 84 -5.61 -4.71 17.36
N GLU A 85 -4.74 -3.75 17.06
CA GLU A 85 -4.78 -2.39 17.61
C GLU A 85 -5.80 -1.49 16.88
N TYR A 86 -6.43 -0.61 17.65
CA TYR A 86 -7.38 0.36 17.13
C TYR A 86 -6.67 1.44 16.30
N GLU A 87 -7.21 1.77 15.14
CA GLU A 87 -6.68 2.79 14.21
C GLU A 87 -5.21 2.57 13.76
N SER A 88 -4.70 1.33 13.82
CA SER A 88 -3.36 1.03 13.29
C SER A 88 -3.38 0.92 11.76
N ASN A 89 -2.26 1.25 11.11
CA ASN A 89 -2.14 1.11 9.65
C ASN A 89 -2.41 -0.32 9.18
N SER A 90 -1.92 -1.32 9.92
CA SER A 90 -2.14 -2.74 9.66
C SER A 90 -3.62 -3.13 9.73
N THR A 91 -4.40 -2.52 10.63
CA THR A 91 -5.86 -2.71 10.70
C THR A 91 -6.54 -2.26 9.41
N TYR A 92 -6.17 -1.10 8.87
CA TYR A 92 -6.71 -0.64 7.58
C TYR A 92 -6.22 -1.46 6.39
N GLN A 93 -4.97 -1.94 6.42
CA GLN A 93 -4.44 -2.81 5.37
C GLN A 93 -5.19 -4.15 5.33
N LEU A 94 -5.45 -4.75 6.49
CA LEU A 94 -6.25 -5.96 6.56
C LEU A 94 -7.69 -5.67 6.11
N ALA A 95 -8.29 -4.57 6.58
CA ALA A 95 -9.63 -4.16 6.14
C ALA A 95 -9.73 -4.02 4.61
N LEU A 96 -8.73 -3.40 3.97
CA LEU A 96 -8.66 -3.29 2.50
C LEU A 96 -8.59 -4.67 1.84
N LEU A 97 -7.72 -5.55 2.33
CA LEU A 97 -7.58 -6.92 1.84
C LEU A 97 -8.92 -7.68 1.92
N LEU A 98 -9.61 -7.60 3.05
CA LEU A 98 -10.90 -8.27 3.28
C LEU A 98 -12.02 -7.69 2.40
N LEU A 99 -11.99 -6.39 2.10
CA LEU A 99 -12.93 -5.78 1.16
C LEU A 99 -12.71 -6.27 -0.28
N ILE A 100 -11.45 -6.39 -0.72
CA ILE A 100 -11.11 -6.95 -2.03
C ILE A 100 -11.54 -8.42 -2.09
N GLN A 101 -11.21 -9.20 -1.05
CA GLN A 101 -11.63 -10.59 -0.89
C GLN A 101 -13.15 -10.72 -1.06
N LYS A 102 -13.92 -9.91 -0.32
CA LYS A 102 -15.38 -9.94 -0.33
C LYS A 102 -15.96 -9.56 -1.69
N HIS A 103 -15.35 -8.59 -2.38
CA HIS A 103 -15.83 -8.14 -3.69
C HIS A 103 -15.67 -9.21 -4.77
N TYR A 104 -14.53 -9.90 -4.81
CA TYR A 104 -14.27 -10.95 -5.81
C TYR A 104 -14.68 -12.35 -5.35
N ASN A 105 -14.98 -12.53 -4.06
CA ASN A 105 -15.28 -13.81 -3.42
C ASN A 105 -14.21 -14.89 -3.68
N ILE A 106 -12.95 -14.52 -3.46
CA ILE A 106 -11.78 -15.38 -3.74
C ILE A 106 -11.09 -15.82 -2.45
N PRO A 107 -10.34 -16.94 -2.47
CA PRO A 107 -9.52 -17.37 -1.34
C PRO A 107 -8.33 -16.43 -1.11
N VAL A 108 -7.99 -16.26 0.16
CA VAL A 108 -6.86 -15.44 0.63
C VAL A 108 -5.99 -16.25 1.57
N THR A 109 -4.69 -16.25 1.30
CA THR A 109 -3.69 -16.80 2.22
C THR A 109 -2.87 -15.66 2.80
N ILE A 110 -2.70 -15.63 4.12
CA ILE A 110 -1.94 -14.58 4.83
C ILE A 110 -0.73 -15.22 5.50
N GLN A 111 0.46 -14.68 5.23
CA GLN A 111 1.73 -15.06 5.83
C GLN A 111 2.33 -13.85 6.54
N GLU A 112 2.43 -13.93 7.87
CA GLU A 112 3.02 -12.90 8.71
C GLU A 112 3.66 -13.55 9.95
N PRO A 113 4.98 -13.41 10.15
CA PRO A 113 5.67 -14.01 11.28
C PRO A 113 5.31 -13.38 12.64
N ILE A 114 4.87 -12.13 12.70
CA ILE A 114 4.71 -11.44 13.99
C ILE A 114 3.33 -11.60 14.63
N LEU A 115 2.32 -12.16 13.96
CA LEU A 115 0.96 -12.21 14.49
C LEU A 115 0.86 -12.99 15.81
N ASN A 116 0.00 -12.49 16.71
CA ASN A 116 -0.36 -13.22 17.92
C ASN A 116 -1.50 -14.24 17.67
N GLU A 117 -1.80 -15.08 18.67
CA GLU A 117 -2.79 -16.15 18.54
C GLU A 117 -4.22 -15.63 18.27
N ILE A 118 -4.59 -14.47 18.81
CA ILE A 118 -5.90 -13.86 18.60
C ILE A 118 -6.04 -13.39 17.15
N GLU A 119 -5.01 -12.75 16.61
CA GLU A 119 -4.94 -12.30 15.22
C GLU A 119 -4.98 -13.49 14.25
N ILE A 120 -4.21 -14.55 14.51
CA ILE A 120 -4.24 -15.79 13.72
C ILE A 120 -5.62 -16.43 13.77
N SER A 121 -6.23 -16.51 14.96
CA SER A 121 -7.59 -17.04 15.13
C SER A 121 -8.60 -16.21 14.36
N TYR A 122 -8.48 -14.87 14.35
CA TYR A 122 -9.34 -13.99 13.59
C TYR A 122 -9.26 -14.30 12.09
N ILE A 123 -8.06 -14.42 11.54
CA ILE A 123 -7.86 -14.74 10.12
C ILE A 123 -8.50 -16.09 9.75
N ASN A 124 -8.27 -17.12 10.56
CA ASN A 124 -8.76 -18.47 10.27
C ASN A 124 -10.27 -18.62 10.44
N ASN A 125 -10.91 -17.77 11.24
CA ASN A 125 -12.36 -17.71 11.38
C ASN A 125 -13.03 -16.81 10.33
N TYR A 126 -12.27 -16.01 9.59
CA TYR A 126 -12.82 -15.16 8.54
C TYR A 126 -13.08 -15.97 7.24
N PRO A 127 -14.25 -15.82 6.59
CA PRO A 127 -14.58 -16.59 5.40
C PRO A 127 -13.54 -16.48 4.28
N ASN A 128 -13.18 -17.62 3.68
CA ASN A 128 -12.20 -17.72 2.58
C ASN A 128 -10.80 -17.16 2.90
N CYS A 129 -10.47 -16.95 4.18
CA CYS A 129 -9.14 -16.57 4.62
C CYS A 129 -8.45 -17.73 5.34
N LYS A 130 -7.14 -17.82 5.18
CA LYS A 130 -6.31 -18.81 5.87
C LYS A 130 -4.96 -18.22 6.24
N TYR A 131 -4.58 -18.37 7.51
CA TYR A 131 -3.22 -18.10 7.95
C TYR A 131 -2.32 -19.28 7.58
N ILE A 132 -1.13 -18.96 7.06
CA ILE A 132 -0.07 -19.94 6.79
C ILE A 132 1.13 -19.52 7.63
N ALA A 133 1.61 -20.44 8.48
CA ALA A 133 2.78 -20.21 9.30
C ALA A 133 4.07 -20.25 8.47
N GLY A 134 5.01 -19.38 8.80
CA GLY A 134 6.27 -19.22 8.08
C GLY A 134 6.15 -18.31 6.86
N VAL A 135 7.27 -18.11 6.18
CA VAL A 135 7.35 -17.35 4.93
C VAL A 135 7.88 -18.32 3.88
N ASP A 136 6.96 -18.93 3.12
CA ASP A 136 7.32 -19.75 1.96
C ASP A 136 6.95 -19.02 0.68
N LEU A 137 7.93 -18.26 0.19
CA LEU A 137 7.84 -17.54 -1.09
C LEU A 137 8.25 -18.42 -2.27
N THR A 138 8.66 -19.68 -2.02
CA THR A 138 9.17 -20.60 -3.04
C THR A 138 8.06 -21.44 -3.68
N LYS A 139 6.86 -21.40 -3.10
CA LYS A 139 5.71 -22.10 -3.64
C LYS A 139 5.18 -21.38 -4.88
N GLU A 140 5.17 -22.06 -6.01
CA GLU A 140 4.50 -21.57 -7.22
C GLU A 140 3.01 -21.43 -6.95
N GLU A 141 2.55 -20.19 -7.02
CA GLU A 141 1.17 -19.83 -6.82
C GLU A 141 0.43 -19.65 -8.15
N ILE A 142 1.16 -19.42 -9.24
CA ILE A 142 0.61 -19.26 -10.59
C ILE A 142 1.07 -20.44 -11.45
N LEU A 143 0.10 -21.20 -11.94
CA LEU A 143 0.37 -22.26 -12.93
C LEU A 143 0.47 -21.66 -14.33
N GLU A 144 1.30 -22.24 -15.21
CA GLU A 144 1.45 -21.75 -16.58
C GLU A 144 0.16 -21.84 -17.40
N SER A 145 -0.69 -22.82 -17.13
CA SER A 145 -1.98 -23.01 -17.79
C SER A 145 -3.10 -22.13 -17.22
N GLN A 146 -2.81 -21.32 -16.19
CA GLN A 146 -3.81 -20.52 -15.51
C GLN A 146 -4.17 -19.27 -16.34
N ASN A 147 -5.46 -19.07 -16.59
CA ASN A 147 -5.95 -17.86 -17.27
C ASN A 147 -6.21 -16.70 -16.30
N ASP A 148 -6.50 -17.01 -15.04
CA ASP A 148 -6.86 -16.02 -14.03
C ASP A 148 -5.64 -15.39 -13.38
N TYR A 149 -5.82 -14.18 -12.88
CA TYR A 149 -4.78 -13.43 -12.20
C TYR A 149 -4.64 -13.89 -10.74
N VAL A 150 -3.43 -13.71 -10.20
CA VAL A 150 -3.13 -13.81 -8.77
C VAL A 150 -2.68 -12.46 -8.27
N LEU A 151 -3.31 -12.00 -7.19
CA LEU A 151 -2.95 -10.77 -6.51
C LEU A 151 -2.00 -11.08 -5.35
N PHE A 152 -0.80 -10.51 -5.38
CA PHE A 152 0.12 -10.52 -4.25
C PHE A 152 -0.02 -9.18 -3.51
N PHE A 153 -0.57 -9.22 -2.30
CA PHE A 153 -0.71 -8.05 -1.44
C PHE A 153 0.43 -7.98 -0.44
N ILE A 154 1.28 -6.97 -0.55
CA ILE A 154 2.54 -6.88 0.19
C ILE A 154 2.65 -5.49 0.83
N PRO A 155 1.87 -5.21 1.90
CA PRO A 155 1.85 -3.88 2.48
C PRO A 155 3.13 -3.51 3.23
N HIS A 156 3.80 -4.46 3.88
CA HIS A 156 5.07 -4.26 4.60
C HIS A 156 6.14 -5.30 4.22
N GLY A 157 6.30 -5.58 2.93
CA GLY A 157 7.35 -6.49 2.47
C GLY A 157 8.71 -5.81 2.30
N GLU A 158 9.76 -6.51 2.70
CA GLU A 158 11.14 -6.18 2.34
C GLU A 158 11.41 -6.54 0.85
N ASN A 159 12.47 -5.99 0.26
CA ASN A 159 12.82 -6.23 -1.15
C ASN A 159 12.98 -7.72 -1.46
N GLU A 160 13.47 -8.47 -0.47
CA GLU A 160 13.68 -9.91 -0.49
C GLU A 160 12.37 -10.67 -0.74
N MET A 161 11.23 -10.17 -0.25
CA MET A 161 9.93 -10.79 -0.51
C MET A 161 9.51 -10.67 -1.97
N TYR A 162 9.67 -9.47 -2.55
CA TYR A 162 9.39 -9.23 -3.96
C TYR A 162 10.30 -10.05 -4.86
N ASP A 163 11.60 -10.06 -4.55
CA ASP A 163 12.59 -10.86 -5.26
C ASP A 163 12.25 -12.35 -5.18
N GLY A 164 11.82 -12.84 -4.01
CA GLY A 164 11.37 -14.21 -3.83
C GLY A 164 10.21 -14.54 -4.77
N ILE A 165 9.14 -13.74 -4.74
CA ILE A 165 7.96 -13.95 -5.60
C ILE A 165 8.33 -13.89 -7.09
N LEU A 166 9.17 -12.94 -7.50
CA LEU A 166 9.62 -12.79 -8.89
C LEU A 166 10.56 -13.90 -9.37
N LYS A 167 11.36 -14.47 -8.46
CA LYS A 167 12.24 -15.62 -8.73
C LYS A 167 11.45 -16.91 -8.85
N THR A 168 10.45 -17.10 -7.99
CA THR A 168 9.54 -18.25 -8.03
C THR A 168 8.68 -18.23 -9.30
N HIS A 169 8.17 -17.05 -9.69
CA HIS A 169 7.37 -16.87 -10.90
C HIS A 169 8.24 -16.30 -12.04
N ASN A 170 9.18 -17.11 -12.53
CA ASN A 170 10.19 -16.65 -13.48
C ASN A 170 9.75 -16.67 -14.96
N THR A 171 8.64 -17.35 -15.29
CA THR A 171 8.17 -17.45 -16.67
C THR A 171 7.38 -16.20 -17.09
N LEU A 172 7.37 -15.93 -18.40
CA LEU A 172 6.63 -14.78 -18.94
C LEU A 172 5.14 -14.89 -18.65
N THR A 173 4.56 -16.08 -18.83
CA THR A 173 3.13 -16.35 -18.64
C THR A 173 2.72 -16.11 -17.18
N GLN A 174 3.50 -16.62 -16.22
CA GLN A 174 3.20 -16.39 -14.80
C GLN A 174 3.25 -14.90 -14.45
N ARG A 175 4.27 -14.17 -14.93
CA ARG A 175 4.41 -12.73 -14.67
C ARG A 175 3.29 -11.90 -15.28
N GLN A 176 2.77 -12.31 -16.43
CA GLN A 176 1.62 -11.64 -17.05
C GLN A 176 0.32 -11.84 -16.27
N LYS A 177 0.22 -12.88 -15.45
CA LYS A 177 -0.92 -13.20 -14.59
C LYS A 177 -0.73 -12.77 -13.14
N MET A 178 0.36 -12.07 -12.85
CA MET A 178 0.69 -11.58 -11.52
C MET A 178 0.34 -10.11 -11.38
N ILE A 179 -0.35 -9.75 -10.30
CA ILE A 179 -0.54 -8.37 -9.87
C ILE A 179 0.12 -8.23 -8.51
N ILE A 180 1.06 -7.29 -8.36
CA ILE A 180 1.67 -6.97 -7.07
C ILE A 180 1.09 -5.65 -6.59
N LEU A 181 0.56 -5.66 -5.37
CA LEU A 181 0.00 -4.51 -4.72
C LEU A 181 0.83 -4.15 -3.49
N GLU A 182 1.55 -3.04 -3.59
CA GLU A 182 2.34 -2.44 -2.52
C GLU A 182 1.60 -1.24 -1.92
N TYR A 183 1.74 -1.04 -0.61
CA TYR A 183 1.08 0.06 0.10
C TYR A 183 1.41 1.45 -0.49
N TYR A 184 2.68 1.69 -0.81
CA TYR A 184 3.12 2.97 -1.41
C TYR A 184 2.56 3.21 -2.81
N ALA A 185 2.33 2.15 -3.58
CA ALA A 185 1.72 2.26 -4.89
C ALA A 185 0.28 2.81 -4.79
N ILE A 186 -0.45 2.47 -3.73
CA ILE A 186 -1.82 2.98 -3.56
C ILE A 186 -1.83 4.49 -3.27
N PHE A 187 -0.90 4.98 -2.44
CA PHE A 187 -0.74 6.42 -2.22
C PHE A 187 -0.25 7.16 -3.46
N ALA A 188 0.61 6.55 -4.27
CA ALA A 188 1.07 7.14 -5.52
C ALA A 188 -0.08 7.25 -6.55
N ILE A 189 -0.90 6.20 -6.69
CA ILE A 189 -2.10 6.20 -7.55
C ILE A 189 -3.08 7.29 -7.10
N LEU A 190 -3.33 7.41 -5.80
CA LEU A 190 -4.16 8.47 -5.23
C LEU A 190 -3.61 9.86 -5.52
N ALA A 191 -2.32 10.08 -5.25
CA ALA A 191 -1.68 11.38 -5.47
C ALA A 191 -1.80 11.82 -6.93
N VAL A 192 -1.62 10.88 -7.88
CA VAL A 192 -1.79 11.16 -9.32
C VAL A 192 -3.25 11.51 -9.65
N GLN A 193 -4.24 10.76 -9.15
CA GLN A 193 -5.66 11.08 -9.41
C GLN A 193 -6.08 12.45 -8.83
N PHE A 194 -5.62 12.79 -7.62
CA PHE A 194 -5.89 14.11 -7.05
C PHE A 194 -5.22 15.24 -7.87
N THR A 195 -3.99 15.03 -8.36
CA THR A 195 -3.34 16.04 -9.22
C THR A 195 -3.99 16.18 -10.59
N LEU A 196 -4.64 15.13 -11.12
CA LEU A 196 -5.32 15.18 -12.41
C LEU A 196 -6.74 15.76 -12.33
N GLN A 197 -7.39 15.71 -11.16
CA GLN A 197 -8.72 16.28 -10.96
C GLN A 197 -8.70 17.81 -10.81
N ASP A 198 -7.61 18.41 -10.34
CA ASP A 198 -7.48 19.85 -10.17
C ASP A 198 -7.42 20.61 -11.53
N ASP A 199 -7.05 19.94 -12.62
CA ASP A 199 -6.95 20.56 -13.96
C ASP A 199 -8.27 20.53 -14.75
N SER A 200 -9.29 19.81 -14.27
CA SER A 200 -10.56 19.62 -15.01
C SER A 200 -11.70 20.55 -14.59
N THR A 201 -11.50 21.45 -13.63
CA THR A 201 -12.56 22.33 -13.10
C THR A 201 -12.46 23.80 -13.51
N SER A 202 -11.63 24.16 -14.49
CA SER A 202 -11.52 25.55 -14.98
C SER A 202 -11.79 25.70 -16.47
N SER A 203 -13.03 25.44 -16.91
CA SER A 203 -13.66 26.17 -18.01
C SER A 203 -15.11 25.71 -18.25
N LEU A 204 -16.07 26.47 -17.73
CA LEU A 204 -17.40 26.61 -18.35
C LEU A 204 -18.08 27.83 -17.74
N GLU A 205 -17.54 28.99 -18.07
CA GLU A 205 -18.33 30.22 -18.09
C GLU A 205 -19.07 30.30 -19.43
N GLY A 206 -20.40 30.27 -19.35
CA GLY A 206 -21.33 31.10 -20.11
C GLY A 206 -21.48 30.91 -21.62
N SER A 207 -22.67 30.45 -22.04
CA SER A 207 -23.47 31.15 -23.06
C SER A 207 -24.87 30.51 -23.26
N ASN A 208 -25.87 31.20 -22.72
CA ASN A 208 -27.23 31.55 -23.18
C ASN A 208 -28.14 30.66 -24.08
N GLU A 209 -29.42 30.74 -23.66
CA GLU A 209 -30.68 30.90 -24.43
C GLU A 209 -31.26 29.81 -25.35
N SER A 210 -32.37 29.24 -24.90
CA SER A 210 -33.74 29.34 -25.48
C SER A 210 -34.62 28.37 -24.68
N GLY A 211 -35.88 28.61 -24.31
CA GLY A 211 -36.93 29.35 -24.98
C GLY A 211 -38.07 28.36 -25.26
N LEU A 212 -39.19 28.55 -24.56
CA LEU A 212 -40.58 28.16 -24.90
C LEU A 212 -41.22 26.83 -24.40
N THR A 213 -42.29 27.10 -23.64
CA THR A 213 -43.66 26.54 -23.64
C THR A 213 -44.09 25.40 -22.71
N GLU A 214 -45.00 25.85 -21.85
CA GLU A 214 -45.91 25.25 -20.89
C GLU A 214 -47.03 24.43 -21.56
N VAL A 215 -47.29 23.21 -21.05
CA VAL A 215 -48.61 22.57 -21.05
C VAL A 215 -48.76 21.76 -19.76
N GLN A 216 -49.80 22.07 -18.97
CA GLN A 216 -50.21 21.35 -17.76
C GLN A 216 -51.17 20.19 -18.06
N SER A 217 -51.03 19.06 -17.34
CA SER A 217 -52.16 18.39 -16.65
C SER A 217 -51.69 17.27 -15.70
N PRO A 218 -52.53 16.84 -14.74
CA PRO A 218 -52.10 16.35 -13.44
C PRO A 218 -52.19 14.83 -13.27
N GLY A 219 -51.30 14.28 -12.47
CA GLY A 219 -51.36 12.91 -11.97
C GLY A 219 -50.51 12.76 -10.71
N GLN A 220 -51.15 12.34 -9.62
CA GLN A 220 -50.61 12.23 -8.26
C GLN A 220 -49.40 11.29 -8.16
N GLU A 221 -48.37 11.67 -7.41
CA GLU A 221 -47.51 10.67 -6.73
C GLU A 221 -46.81 11.22 -5.47
N LYS A 222 -46.65 10.31 -4.51
CA LYS A 222 -46.29 10.48 -3.09
C LYS A 222 -44.97 11.24 -2.86
N GLN A 223 -45.01 12.21 -1.94
CA GLN A 223 -43.81 12.81 -1.35
C GLN A 223 -43.13 11.84 -0.38
N VAL A 224 -41.87 11.47 -0.67
CA VAL A 224 -40.91 10.92 0.29
C VAL A 224 -39.84 11.99 0.51
N ALA A 225 -39.61 12.33 1.79
CA ALA A 225 -38.71 13.39 2.22
C ALA A 225 -37.24 13.10 1.83
N ALA A 226 -36.60 14.08 1.18
CA ALA A 226 -35.19 14.04 0.82
C ALA A 226 -34.28 14.34 2.03
N PRO A 227 -33.15 13.62 2.22
CA PRO A 227 -32.20 13.93 3.28
C PRO A 227 -31.25 15.06 2.86
N ARG A 228 -31.19 16.08 3.74
CA ARG A 228 -30.26 17.22 3.67
C ARG A 228 -28.79 16.75 3.68
N LYS A 229 -28.08 16.92 2.56
CA LYS A 229 -26.61 16.78 2.45
C LYS A 229 -25.96 18.17 2.36
N THR A 230 -25.46 18.72 3.46
CA THR A 230 -24.56 19.90 3.40
C THR A 230 -23.53 20.04 4.53
N LYS A 231 -23.45 19.17 5.54
CA LYS A 231 -22.51 19.38 6.68
C LYS A 231 -21.20 18.59 6.64
N PHE A 232 -21.02 17.66 5.68
CA PHE A 232 -19.84 16.77 5.63
C PHE A 232 -18.65 17.36 4.84
N PHE A 233 -18.92 18.17 3.82
CA PHE A 233 -17.88 18.72 2.94
C PHE A 233 -16.95 19.71 3.65
N ASP A 234 -17.45 20.50 4.62
CA ASP A 234 -16.62 21.49 5.32
C ASP A 234 -15.59 20.84 6.27
N LYS A 235 -15.90 19.65 6.80
CA LYS A 235 -15.01 18.91 7.71
C LYS A 235 -13.95 18.08 6.95
N LEU A 236 -14.29 17.57 5.77
CA LEU A 236 -13.33 16.90 4.88
C LEU A 236 -12.38 17.91 4.21
N LYS A 237 -12.88 19.10 3.83
CA LYS A 237 -12.07 20.17 3.26
C LYS A 237 -11.00 20.65 4.26
N SER A 238 -11.36 20.82 5.54
CA SER A 238 -10.39 21.21 6.58
C SER A 238 -9.34 20.13 6.90
N THR A 239 -9.68 18.84 6.72
CA THR A 239 -8.73 17.72 6.93
C THR A 239 -7.84 17.51 5.70
N GLY A 240 -8.40 17.69 4.49
CA GLY A 240 -7.66 17.72 3.23
C GLY A 240 -6.68 18.89 3.15
N GLU A 241 -7.04 20.07 3.63
CA GLU A 241 -6.12 21.23 3.72
C GLU A 241 -4.96 20.97 4.70
N LYS A 242 -5.19 20.25 5.80
CA LYS A 242 -4.12 19.80 6.72
C LYS A 242 -3.21 18.74 6.09
N LEU A 243 -3.76 17.84 5.29
CA LEU A 243 -2.97 16.85 4.55
C LEU A 243 -2.15 17.53 3.43
N LYS A 244 -2.76 18.48 2.71
CA LYS A 244 -2.16 19.28 1.64
C LYS A 244 -1.00 20.13 2.15
N THR A 245 -1.15 20.76 3.31
CA THR A 245 -0.06 21.51 3.97
C THR A 245 1.07 20.58 4.41
N LYS A 246 0.79 19.44 5.05
CA LYS A 246 1.81 18.44 5.39
C LYS A 246 2.54 17.88 4.16
N MET A 247 1.81 17.63 3.07
CA MET A 247 2.38 17.12 1.83
C MET A 247 3.23 18.18 1.12
N LYS A 248 2.80 19.45 1.13
CA LYS A 248 3.59 20.58 0.63
C LYS A 248 4.87 20.79 1.44
N GLU A 249 4.79 20.72 2.76
CA GLU A 249 5.98 20.77 3.63
C GLU A 249 6.93 19.59 3.38
N THR A 250 6.39 18.39 3.15
CA THR A 250 7.20 17.18 2.88
C THR A 250 7.86 17.27 1.50
N LYS A 251 7.14 17.76 0.50
CA LYS A 251 7.67 18.05 -0.85
C LYS A 251 8.78 19.11 -0.80
N GLU A 252 8.57 20.22 -0.09
CA GLU A 252 9.60 21.25 0.09
C GLU A 252 10.84 20.73 0.84
N LYS A 253 10.66 19.88 1.85
CA LYS A 253 11.78 19.20 2.54
C LYS A 253 12.53 18.25 1.61
N MET A 254 11.81 17.50 0.77
CA MET A 254 12.41 16.63 -0.25
C MET A 254 13.16 17.43 -1.31
N ASP A 255 12.56 18.49 -1.86
CA ASP A 255 13.19 19.35 -2.87
C ASP A 255 14.46 20.03 -2.31
N LYS A 256 14.41 20.49 -1.05
CA LYS A 256 15.60 21.02 -0.36
C LYS A 256 16.69 19.96 -0.18
N LYS A 257 16.34 18.74 0.25
CA LYS A 257 17.29 17.64 0.37
C LYS A 257 17.88 17.25 -0.99
N PHE A 258 17.04 17.14 -2.02
CA PHE A 258 17.46 16.78 -3.36
C PHE A 258 18.39 17.83 -3.97
N ASN A 259 18.06 19.13 -3.82
CA ASN A 259 18.93 20.21 -4.26
C ASN A 259 20.26 20.22 -3.50
N SER A 260 20.26 19.98 -2.18
CA SER A 260 21.50 19.88 -1.40
C SER A 260 22.37 18.69 -1.82
N VAL A 261 21.76 17.55 -2.17
CA VAL A 261 22.47 16.37 -2.67
C VAL A 261 22.99 16.63 -4.08
N LYS A 262 22.21 17.30 -4.93
CA LYS A 262 22.61 17.69 -6.28
C LYS A 262 23.78 18.67 -6.28
N GLU A 263 23.79 19.65 -5.37
CA GLU A 263 24.91 20.58 -5.19
C GLU A 263 26.16 19.87 -4.67
N LYS A 264 26.03 19.02 -3.63
CA LYS A 264 27.16 18.20 -3.14
C LYS A 264 27.71 17.26 -4.21
N ALA A 265 26.83 16.65 -5.01
CA ALA A 265 27.24 15.79 -6.11
C ALA A 265 27.94 16.59 -7.23
N LYS A 266 27.50 17.83 -7.49
CA LYS A 266 28.13 18.74 -8.45
C LYS A 266 29.51 19.19 -7.96
N GLU A 267 29.63 19.57 -6.69
CA GLU A 267 30.91 19.95 -6.06
C GLU A 267 31.91 18.78 -6.04
N VAL A 268 31.46 17.57 -5.69
CA VAL A 268 32.30 16.36 -5.77
C VAL A 268 32.68 16.06 -7.21
N SER A 269 31.75 16.20 -8.16
CA SER A 269 32.03 16.01 -9.60
C SER A 269 33.07 17.01 -10.09
N ASP A 270 32.98 18.28 -9.73
CA ASP A 270 33.89 19.32 -10.19
C ASP A 270 35.28 19.17 -9.54
N ASN A 271 35.36 18.81 -8.25
CA ASN A 271 36.61 18.50 -7.55
C ASN A 271 37.31 17.23 -8.09
N VAL A 272 36.54 16.21 -8.48
CA VAL A 272 37.09 15.00 -9.11
C VAL A 272 37.53 15.28 -10.54
N ARG A 273 36.78 16.09 -11.30
CA ARG A 273 37.11 16.47 -12.67
C ARG A 273 38.44 17.24 -12.73
N GLY A 274 38.72 18.09 -11.74
CA GLY A 274 39.99 18.82 -11.62
C GLY A 274 41.22 17.94 -11.33
N LYS A 275 41.06 16.76 -10.71
CA LYS A 275 42.20 15.89 -10.31
C LYS A 275 42.40 14.64 -11.19
N VAL A 276 41.43 14.29 -12.04
CA VAL A 276 41.38 12.96 -12.68
C VAL A 276 41.44 13.01 -14.22
N LEU A 277 41.35 14.20 -14.84
CA LEU A 277 41.33 14.36 -16.30
C LEU A 277 42.63 13.93 -17.02
N ASP A 278 43.77 13.89 -16.32
CA ASP A 278 45.05 13.52 -16.94
C ASP A 278 45.34 12.02 -16.93
N THR A 279 44.53 11.22 -16.23
CA THR A 279 44.72 9.78 -16.16
C THR A 279 43.87 9.03 -17.20
N LYS A 280 44.43 7.96 -17.78
CA LYS A 280 43.73 7.08 -18.73
C LYS A 280 42.47 6.44 -18.13
N ALA A 281 42.44 6.28 -16.80
CA ALA A 281 41.27 5.82 -16.04
C ALA A 281 40.15 6.88 -15.99
N GLY A 282 40.50 8.16 -15.86
CA GLY A 282 39.56 9.27 -15.83
C GLY A 282 38.73 9.42 -17.11
N ARG A 283 39.37 9.28 -18.28
CA ARG A 283 38.66 9.33 -19.57
C ARG A 283 37.65 8.20 -19.73
N LYS A 284 37.99 6.97 -19.30
CA LYS A 284 37.07 5.82 -19.34
C LYS A 284 35.87 5.99 -18.42
N ALA A 285 36.07 6.58 -17.23
CA ALA A 285 34.99 6.87 -16.31
C ALA A 285 34.02 7.94 -16.86
N LEU A 286 34.55 8.94 -17.58
CA LEU A 286 33.76 10.01 -18.19
C LEU A 286 32.89 9.48 -19.35
N GLU A 287 33.45 8.63 -20.22
CA GLU A 287 32.69 7.94 -21.27
C GLU A 287 31.58 7.02 -20.71
N LEU A 288 31.85 6.33 -19.60
CA LEU A 288 30.84 5.49 -18.93
C LEU A 288 29.70 6.33 -18.34
N LYS A 289 30.02 7.51 -17.77
CA LYS A 289 29.00 8.44 -17.24
C LYS A 289 28.10 8.96 -18.36
N GLU A 290 28.67 9.42 -19.47
CA GLU A 290 27.90 9.91 -20.62
C GLU A 290 26.99 8.82 -21.22
N LYS A 291 27.52 7.59 -21.39
CA LYS A 291 26.70 6.44 -21.81
C LYS A 291 25.56 6.11 -20.85
N THR A 292 25.75 6.33 -19.56
CA THR A 292 24.72 6.08 -18.54
C THR A 292 23.66 7.18 -18.54
N GLU A 293 24.06 8.46 -18.66
CA GLU A 293 23.13 9.59 -18.77
C GLU A 293 22.26 9.51 -20.03
N GLU A 294 22.82 9.09 -21.17
CA GLU A 294 22.04 8.86 -22.40
C GLU A 294 21.02 7.72 -22.23
N LYS A 295 21.41 6.62 -21.58
CA LYS A 295 20.48 5.51 -21.27
C LYS A 295 19.34 5.97 -20.37
N PHE A 296 19.62 6.77 -19.34
CA PHE A 296 18.58 7.33 -18.47
C PHE A 296 17.65 8.30 -19.20
N LYS A 297 18.18 9.19 -20.05
CA LYS A 297 17.36 10.10 -20.88
C LYS A 297 16.46 9.32 -21.84
N LYS A 298 16.96 8.24 -22.44
CA LYS A 298 16.18 7.38 -23.35
C LYS A 298 15.08 6.62 -22.59
N PHE A 299 15.37 6.14 -21.39
CA PHE A 299 14.40 5.47 -20.53
C PHE A 299 13.28 6.43 -20.09
N GLY A 300 13.62 7.65 -19.65
CA GLY A 300 12.65 8.67 -19.25
C GLY A 300 11.70 9.09 -20.38
N LYS A 301 12.20 9.25 -21.61
CA LYS A 301 11.36 9.53 -22.79
C LYS A 301 10.43 8.36 -23.13
N ASN A 302 10.91 7.12 -23.05
CA ASN A 302 10.08 5.93 -23.30
C ASN A 302 9.00 5.75 -22.25
N LEU A 303 9.28 6.05 -20.98
CA LEU A 303 8.31 5.99 -19.89
C LEU A 303 7.22 7.05 -20.08
N LYS A 304 7.62 8.30 -20.40
CA LYS A 304 6.68 9.40 -20.66
C LYS A 304 5.75 9.12 -21.83
N ASN A 305 6.27 8.56 -22.93
CA ASN A 305 5.48 8.21 -24.11
C ASN A 305 4.56 6.99 -23.89
N LYS A 306 4.92 6.06 -23.00
CA LYS A 306 4.03 4.95 -22.63
C LYS A 306 2.89 5.40 -21.73
N ILE A 307 3.17 6.31 -20.80
CA ILE A 307 2.16 6.88 -19.91
C ILE A 307 1.17 7.73 -20.73
N SER A 308 1.63 8.56 -21.66
CA SER A 308 0.76 9.39 -22.51
C SER A 308 -0.07 8.63 -23.56
N LYS A 309 0.09 7.31 -23.67
CA LYS A 309 -0.76 6.46 -24.52
C LYS A 309 -1.85 5.73 -23.73
N VAL A 310 -1.72 5.72 -22.41
CA VAL A 310 -2.64 5.03 -21.49
C VAL A 310 -3.62 6.03 -20.85
N PHE A 311 -3.29 7.32 -20.87
CA PHE A 311 -4.12 8.45 -20.44
C PHE A 311 -4.30 9.40 -21.62
#